data_AF-A0A525CT29-F1
#
_entry.id   AF-A0A525CT29-F1
#
_cell.length_a   1.000
_cell.length_b   1.000
_cell.length_c   1.000
_cell.angle_alpha   90.00
_cell.angle_beta   90.00
_cell.angle_gamma   90.00
#
_symmetry.space_group_name_H-M   'P 1'
#
loop_
_entity.id
_entity.type
_entity.pdbx_description
1 polymer ?
#
loop_
_entity_poly.entity_id
_entity_poly.type
_entity_poly.pdbx_seq_one_letter_code
_entity_poly.pdbx_strand_id
1 'polypeptide(L)'
;MKVILYENSETHAGVSLRRMIEDGLPEADISFFSSLDRLSDRLRRPLHHVSVAVFLMASGHEGQKVKSMRTLLEDIRTILVLPDRAVETATLGIEMKASFTTYMDSDLQDVVSVLQKISRQHPIEPIRIH
;
A
#
# COMPACT_ATOMS: atom_id res chain seq x y z
N MET A 1 -10.57 -9.26 -0.31
CA MET A 1 -9.50 -8.44 -0.90
C MET A 1 -8.27 -8.63 -0.05
N LYS A 2 -7.08 -8.77 -0.63
CA LYS A 2 -5.84 -8.82 0.16
C LYS A 2 -5.04 -7.53 -0.02
N VAL A 3 -4.69 -6.90 1.09
CA VAL A 3 -3.97 -5.64 1.18
C VAL A 3 -2.59 -5.91 1.77
N ILE A 4 -1.54 -5.42 1.11
CA ILE A 4 -0.21 -5.36 1.70
C ILE A 4 0.01 -3.93 2.20
N LEU A 5 0.39 -3.78 3.46
CA LEU A 5 0.77 -2.50 4.05
C LEU A 5 2.25 -2.51 4.41
N TYR A 6 3.00 -1.62 3.81
CA TYR A 6 4.31 -1.21 4.28
C TYR A 6 4.17 0.06 5.11
N GLU A 7 4.62 -0.01 6.36
CA GLU A 7 4.84 1.17 7.21
C GLU A 7 6.09 0.92 8.05
N ASN A 8 6.93 1.93 8.21
CA ASN A 8 7.98 1.84 9.21
C ASN A 8 7.35 2.00 10.60
N SER A 9 7.53 0.99 11.47
CA SER A 9 6.91 0.86 12.79
C SER A 9 7.26 1.99 13.78
N GLU A 10 8.21 2.84 13.44
CA GLU A 10 8.63 3.97 14.27
C GLU A 10 7.72 5.20 14.14
N THR A 11 6.76 5.20 13.21
CA THR A 11 5.90 6.37 12.97
C THR A 11 4.50 6.21 13.57
N HIS A 12 4.05 7.22 14.32
CA HIS A 12 2.65 7.31 14.79
C HIS A 12 1.64 7.27 13.64
N ALA A 13 2.01 7.85 12.50
CA ALA A 13 1.19 7.88 11.29
C ALA A 13 0.93 6.46 10.73
N GLY A 14 1.93 5.57 10.76
CA GLY A 14 1.75 4.17 10.39
C GLY A 14 0.70 3.50 11.27
N VAL A 15 0.94 3.43 12.58
CA VAL A 15 0.00 2.78 13.51
C VAL A 15 -1.44 3.30 13.36
N SER A 16 -1.60 4.61 13.15
CA SER A 16 -2.91 5.21 12.88
C SER A 16 -3.51 4.71 11.56
N LEU A 17 -2.76 4.78 10.45
CA LEU A 17 -3.22 4.32 9.14
C LEU A 17 -3.60 2.85 9.17
N ARG A 18 -2.78 2.00 9.78
CA ARG A 18 -3.06 0.57 9.93
C ARG A 18 -4.41 0.34 10.61
N ARG A 19 -4.67 0.98 11.75
CA ARG A 19 -5.95 0.88 12.46
C ARG A 19 -7.11 1.37 11.59
N MET A 20 -6.95 2.49 10.91
CA MET A 20 -7.99 3.02 10.03
C MET A 20 -8.33 2.07 8.88
N ILE A 21 -7.34 1.37 8.31
CA ILE A 21 -7.54 0.34 7.29
C ILE A 21 -8.23 -0.89 7.89
N GLU A 22 -7.79 -1.38 9.05
CA GLU A 22 -8.40 -2.50 9.77
C GLU A 22 -9.88 -2.23 10.09
N ASP A 23 -10.21 -1.04 10.60
CA ASP A 23 -11.58 -0.62 10.94
C ASP A 23 -12.44 -0.38 9.69
N GLY A 24 -11.87 0.22 8.64
CA GLY A 24 -12.59 0.56 7.41
C GLY A 24 -12.83 -0.61 6.47
N LEU A 25 -12.12 -1.73 6.65
CA LEU A 25 -12.14 -2.91 5.78
C LEU A 25 -12.06 -4.22 6.61
N PRO A 26 -13.07 -4.52 7.44
CA PRO A 26 -13.03 -5.67 8.36
C PRO A 26 -12.92 -7.03 7.65
N GLU A 27 -13.32 -7.13 6.38
CA GLU A 27 -13.26 -8.36 5.58
C GLU A 27 -12.00 -8.47 4.71
N ALA A 28 -11.09 -7.49 4.78
CA ALA A 28 -9.83 -7.53 4.05
C ALA A 28 -8.76 -8.36 4.79
N ASP A 29 -8.03 -9.18 4.06
CA ASP A 29 -6.80 -9.83 4.56
C ASP A 29 -5.67 -8.80 4.46
N ILE A 30 -5.29 -8.21 5.60
CA ILE A 30 -4.26 -7.18 5.68
C ILE A 30 -2.95 -7.82 6.16
N SER A 31 -1.92 -7.77 5.32
CA SER A 31 -0.57 -8.22 5.65
C SER A 31 0.34 -7.02 5.86
N PHE A 32 0.84 -6.87 7.09
CA PHE A 32 1.72 -5.77 7.49
C PHE A 32 3.20 -6.14 7.39
N PHE A 33 4.02 -5.22 6.85
CA PHE A 33 5.48 -5.33 6.76
C PHE A 33 6.15 -4.05 7.27
N SER A 34 7.04 -4.19 8.24
CA SER A 34 7.90 -3.11 8.74
C SER A 34 9.27 -3.01 8.05
N SER A 35 9.52 -3.87 7.06
CA SER A 35 10.82 -3.96 6.36
C SER A 35 10.59 -4.17 4.88
N LEU A 36 11.20 -3.31 4.07
CA LEU A 36 11.17 -3.43 2.60
C LEU A 36 11.86 -4.72 2.13
N ASP A 37 12.87 -5.21 2.84
CA ASP A 37 13.52 -6.49 2.51
C ASP A 37 12.54 -7.66 2.67
N ARG A 38 11.85 -7.74 3.81
CA ARG A 38 10.81 -8.76 4.04
C ARG A 38 9.66 -8.66 3.06
N LEU A 39 9.28 -7.43 2.70
CA LEU A 39 8.25 -7.19 1.71
C LEU A 39 8.72 -7.66 0.32
N SER A 40 9.95 -7.33 -0.08
CA SER A 40 10.54 -7.76 -1.35
C SER A 40 10.58 -9.28 -1.46
N ASP A 41 11.01 -9.97 -0.40
CA ASP A 41 10.97 -11.44 -0.35
C ASP A 41 9.55 -12.01 -0.48
N ARG A 42 8.54 -11.32 0.08
CA ARG A 42 7.14 -11.72 -0.09
C ARG A 42 6.64 -11.51 -1.52
N LEU A 43 6.99 -10.37 -2.12
CA LEU A 43 6.61 -10.00 -3.49
C LEU A 43 7.23 -10.90 -4.56
N ARG A 44 8.39 -11.49 -4.29
CA ARG A 44 9.02 -12.51 -5.16
C ARG A 44 8.31 -13.86 -5.16
N ARG A 45 7.42 -14.12 -4.20
CA ARG A 45 6.62 -15.35 -4.14
C ARG A 45 5.25 -15.10 -4.79
N PRO A 46 4.52 -16.15 -5.22
CA PRO A 46 3.18 -15.97 -5.75
C PRO A 46 2.30 -15.14 -4.80
N LEU A 47 1.78 -14.03 -5.32
CA LEU A 47 1.01 -13.04 -4.57
C LEU A 47 -0.50 -13.28 -4.65
N HIS A 48 -0.92 -14.52 -4.91
CA HIS A 48 -2.32 -14.92 -5.10
C HIS A 48 -3.31 -14.04 -4.32
N HIS A 49 -4.18 -13.36 -5.07
CA HIS A 49 -5.26 -12.49 -4.58
C HIS A 49 -4.84 -11.18 -3.88
N VAL A 50 -3.56 -10.79 -3.89
CA VAL A 50 -3.14 -9.42 -3.53
C VAL A 50 -3.72 -8.45 -4.55
N SER A 51 -4.61 -7.57 -4.07
CA SER A 51 -5.31 -6.61 -4.92
C SER A 51 -4.67 -5.24 -4.88
N VAL A 52 -4.00 -4.90 -3.77
CA VAL A 52 -3.43 -3.58 -3.54
C VAL A 52 -2.26 -3.61 -2.56
N ALA A 53 -1.23 -2.82 -2.85
CA ALA A 53 -0.10 -2.56 -1.96
C ALA A 53 -0.09 -1.08 -1.57
N VAL A 54 -0.01 -0.81 -0.27
CA VAL A 54 0.04 0.52 0.33
C VAL A 54 1.43 0.72 0.92
N PHE A 55 2.09 1.81 0.54
CA PHE A 55 3.42 2.17 1.02
C PHE A 55 3.37 3.50 1.75
N LEU A 56 3.56 3.46 3.07
CA LEU A 56 3.79 4.63 3.89
C LEU A 56 5.30 4.83 4.07
N MET A 57 5.83 5.85 3.42
CA MET A 57 7.24 6.17 3.43
C MET A 57 7.49 7.36 4.36
N ALA A 58 8.44 7.22 5.27
CA ALA A 58 8.85 8.26 6.21
C ALA A 58 9.99 9.12 5.63
N SER A 59 10.63 8.70 4.52
CA SER A 59 11.72 9.46 3.89
C SER A 59 11.84 9.20 2.38
N GLY A 60 12.44 10.13 1.65
CA GLY A 60 12.76 9.96 0.22
C GLY A 60 13.70 8.78 -0.08
N HIS A 61 14.57 8.41 0.87
CA HIS A 61 15.44 7.23 0.73
C HIS A 61 14.65 5.91 0.68
N GLU A 62 13.56 5.81 1.45
CA GLU A 62 12.64 4.67 1.33
C GLU A 62 11.94 4.66 -0.03
N GLY A 63 11.62 5.84 -0.56
CA GLY A 63 11.09 6.00 -1.92
C GLY A 63 11.93 5.33 -2.99
N GLN A 64 13.26 5.49 -2.93
CA GLN A 64 14.17 4.86 -3.89
C GLN A 64 14.20 3.32 -3.76
N LYS A 65 14.08 2.79 -2.54
CA LYS A 65 13.98 1.34 -2.31
C LYS A 65 12.67 0.78 -2.85
N VAL A 66 11.55 1.45 -2.56
CA VAL A 66 10.22 1.10 -3.10
C VAL A 66 10.23 1.16 -4.62
N LYS A 67 10.86 2.17 -5.21
CA LYS A 67 11.06 2.29 -6.66
C LYS A 67 11.75 1.08 -7.28
N SER A 68 12.73 0.53 -6.58
CA SER A 68 13.45 -0.66 -7.03
C SER A 68 12.59 -1.94 -7.03
N MET A 69 11.45 -1.92 -6.33
CA MET A 69 10.48 -3.03 -6.27
C MET A 69 9.37 -2.90 -7.31
N ARG A 70 9.37 -1.85 -8.14
CA ARG A 70 8.34 -1.56 -9.16
C ARG A 70 8.01 -2.76 -10.04
N THR A 71 9.02 -3.49 -10.50
CA THR A 71 8.84 -4.66 -11.38
C THR A 71 8.10 -5.81 -10.69
N LEU A 72 8.17 -5.89 -9.35
CA LEU A 72 7.43 -6.87 -8.56
C LEU A 72 5.96 -6.47 -8.33
N LEU A 73 5.58 -5.25 -8.72
CA LEU A 73 4.27 -4.64 -8.45
C LEU A 73 3.48 -4.35 -9.74
N GLU A 74 3.95 -4.77 -10.92
CA GLU A 74 3.36 -4.38 -12.21
C GLU A 74 1.87 -4.76 -12.33
N ASP A 75 1.45 -5.87 -11.73
CA ASP A 75 0.06 -6.34 -11.72
C ASP A 75 -0.72 -5.95 -10.44
N ILE A 76 -0.12 -5.12 -9.57
CA ILE A 76 -0.69 -4.77 -8.26
C ILE A 76 -0.97 -3.27 -8.21
N ARG A 77 -2.21 -2.92 -7.84
CA ARG A 77 -2.57 -1.52 -7.60
C ARG A 77 -1.72 -0.99 -6.46
N THR A 78 -1.01 0.09 -6.70
CA THR A 78 -0.09 0.67 -5.73
C THR A 78 -0.65 1.99 -5.20
N ILE A 79 -0.68 2.15 -3.87
CA ILE A 79 -1.02 3.39 -3.20
C ILE A 79 0.22 3.87 -2.45
N LEU A 80 0.61 5.13 -2.65
CA LEU A 80 1.75 5.74 -1.97
C LEU A 80 1.29 6.83 -1.00
N VAL A 81 1.82 6.80 0.21
CA VAL A 81 1.78 7.88 1.19
C VAL A 81 3.22 8.41 1.31
N LEU A 82 3.45 9.57 0.71
CA LEU A 82 4.77 10.21 0.60
C LEU A 82 5.07 11.05 1.85
N PRO A 83 6.35 11.18 2.26
CA PRO A 83 6.72 11.99 3.42
C PRO A 83 6.53 13.50 3.21
N ASP A 84 6.69 13.98 1.98
CA ASP A 84 6.69 15.39 1.62
C ASP A 84 6.28 15.63 0.16
N ARG A 85 6.11 16.91 -0.20
CA ARG A 85 5.71 17.38 -1.52
C ARG A 85 6.88 17.84 -2.39
N ALA A 86 8.12 17.52 -2.03
CA ALA A 86 9.27 17.85 -2.86
C ALA A 86 9.11 17.18 -4.23
N VAL A 87 9.58 17.86 -5.28
CA VAL A 87 9.41 17.40 -6.66
C VAL A 87 9.98 15.99 -6.84
N GLU A 88 11.15 15.72 -6.27
CA GLU A 88 11.82 14.42 -6.30
C GLU A 88 10.92 13.33 -5.69
N THR A 89 10.31 13.59 -4.53
CA THR A 89 9.39 12.67 -3.86
C THR A 89 8.09 12.50 -4.63
N ALA A 90 7.50 13.59 -5.13
CA ALA A 90 6.24 13.58 -5.87
C ALA A 90 6.32 12.82 -7.19
N THR A 91 7.48 12.86 -7.88
CA THR A 91 7.69 12.10 -9.12
C THR A 91 7.59 10.58 -8.91
N LEU A 92 7.82 10.08 -7.70
CA LEU A 92 7.72 8.66 -7.38
C LEU A 92 6.33 8.08 -7.69
N GLY A 93 5.25 8.85 -7.47
CA GLY A 93 3.89 8.40 -7.80
C GLY A 93 3.71 8.10 -9.28
N ILE A 94 4.26 8.96 -10.14
CA ILE A 94 4.22 8.80 -11.59
C ILE A 94 5.10 7.61 -12.00
N GLU A 95 6.32 7.53 -11.47
CA GLU A 95 7.27 6.48 -11.82
C GLU A 95 6.76 5.08 -11.42
N MET A 96 6.15 4.97 -10.24
CA MET A 96 5.53 3.74 -9.73
C MET A 96 4.20 3.41 -10.40
N LYS A 97 3.67 4.29 -11.26
CA LYS A 97 2.31 4.18 -11.81
C LYS A 97 1.27 3.97 -10.70
N ALA A 98 1.42 4.69 -9.59
CA ALA A 98 0.57 4.54 -8.43
C ALA A 98 -0.89 4.85 -8.80
N SER A 99 -1.81 4.01 -8.34
CA SER A 99 -3.25 4.22 -8.49
C SER A 99 -3.75 5.39 -7.63
N PHE A 100 -3.04 5.71 -6.55
CA PHE A 100 -3.29 6.86 -5.70
C PHE A 100 -1.99 7.29 -5.02
N THR A 101 -1.82 8.60 -4.84
CA THR A 101 -0.67 9.18 -4.13
C THR A 101 -1.20 10.28 -3.21
N THR A 102 -0.85 10.21 -1.94
CA THR A 102 -1.12 11.23 -0.92
C THR A 102 0.15 11.47 -0.08
N TYR A 103 0.06 12.33 0.92
CA TYR A 103 1.19 12.78 1.73
C TYR A 103 0.91 12.55 3.22
N MET A 104 1.98 12.39 4.02
CA MET A 104 1.88 12.19 5.48
C MET A 104 1.22 13.38 6.19
N ASP A 105 1.29 14.58 5.63
CA ASP A 105 0.65 15.80 6.15
C ASP A 105 -0.84 15.91 5.81
N SER A 106 -1.36 14.98 5.00
CA SER A 106 -2.74 14.97 4.51
C SER A 106 -3.64 14.02 5.32
N ASP A 107 -4.94 14.07 5.09
CA ASP A 107 -5.88 13.17 5.75
C ASP A 107 -5.72 11.73 5.21
N LEU A 108 -5.29 10.83 6.10
CA LEU A 108 -5.08 9.43 5.76
C LEU A 108 -6.40 8.66 5.56
N GLN A 109 -7.56 9.24 5.89
CA GLN A 109 -8.88 8.69 5.55
C GLN A 109 -9.08 8.57 4.03
N ASP A 110 -8.39 9.37 3.23
CA ASP A 110 -8.43 9.26 1.77
C ASP A 110 -7.90 7.89 1.31
N VAL A 111 -6.88 7.34 2.00
CA VAL A 111 -6.35 6.00 1.70
C VAL A 111 -7.41 4.94 1.93
N VAL A 112 -8.12 5.01 3.07
CA VAL A 112 -9.22 4.07 3.39
C VAL A 112 -10.33 4.17 2.35
N SER A 113 -10.73 5.38 1.98
CA SER A 113 -11.77 5.64 0.98
C SER A 113 -11.40 5.04 -0.38
N VAL A 114 -10.14 5.18 -0.80
CA VAL A 114 -9.63 4.58 -2.04
C VAL A 114 -9.63 3.06 -1.95
N LEU A 115 -9.17 2.48 -0.83
CA LEU A 115 -9.18 1.02 -0.64
C LEU A 115 -10.61 0.45 -0.67
N GLN A 116 -11.58 1.11 -0.04
CA GLN A 116 -13.00 0.73 -0.13
C GLN A 116 -13.52 0.77 -1.56
N LYS A 117 -13.15 1.79 -2.33
CA LYS A 117 -13.49 1.87 -3.76
C LYS A 117 -12.88 0.73 -4.57
N ILE A 118 -11.63 0.37 -4.31
CA ILE A 118 -10.95 -0.77 -4.95
C ILE A 118 -11.65 -2.09 -4.60
N SER A 119 -12.00 -2.29 -3.32
CA SER A 119 -12.69 -3.49 -2.85
C SER A 119 -14.03 -3.71 -3.56
N ARG A 120 -14.80 -2.64 -3.79
CA ARG A 120 -16.09 -2.71 -4.51
C ARG A 120 -15.96 -3.05 -6.00
N GLN A 121 -14.81 -2.76 -6.61
CA GLN A 121 -14.54 -3.05 -8.02
C GLN A 121 -14.10 -4.50 -8.26
N HIS A 122 -13.67 -5.20 -7.21
CA HIS A 122 -13.28 -6.61 -7.22
C HIS A 122 -14.02 -7.32 -6.07
N PRO A 123 -15.32 -7.62 -6.23
CA PRO A 123 -16.05 -8.39 -5.23
C PRO A 123 -15.31 -9.71 -5.02
N ILE A 124 -15.07 -10.02 -3.75
CA ILE A 124 -14.49 -11.28 -3.33
C ILE A 124 -15.50 -12.34 -3.74
N GLU A 125 -15.25 -13.08 -4.83
CA GLU A 125 -16.12 -14.21 -5.16
C GLU A 125 -16.05 -15.21 -4.00
N PRO A 126 -17.18 -15.56 -3.37
CA PRO A 126 -17.17 -16.60 -2.36
C PRO A 126 -16.71 -17.88 -3.03
N ILE A 127 -15.71 -18.52 -2.44
CA ILE A 127 -15.17 -19.80 -2.91
C ILE A 127 -16.35 -20.79 -2.96
N ARG A 128 -16.83 -21.10 -4.16
CA ARG A 128 -17.84 -22.14 -4.38
C ARG A 128 -17.17 -23.50 -4.29
N ILE A 129 -17.06 -24.02 -3.07
CA ILE A 129 -16.89 -25.46 -2.83
C ILE A 129 -18.13 -26.19 -3.39
N HIS A 130 -17.94 -26.96 -4.47
CA HIS A 130 -18.90 -27.92 -5.00
C HIS A 130 -18.63 -29.30 -4.40
#